data_AF-A0A081DGI4-F1
#
_entry.id   AF-A0A081DGI4-F1
#
_cell.length_a   1.000
_cell.length_b   1.000
_cell.length_c   1.000
_cell.angle_alpha   90.00
_cell.angle_beta   90.00
_cell.angle_gamma   90.00
#
_symmetry.space_group_name_H-M   'P 1'
#
loop_
_entity.id
_entity.type
_entity.pdbx_description
1 polymer ?
#
loop_
_entity_poly.entity_id
_entity_poly.type
_entity_poly.pdbx_seq_one_letter_code
_entity_poly.pdbx_strand_id
1 'polypeptide(L)'
;MQAQKYVGIKYHIDLDKLKAFDPDANITVFEDYLKAWKLVCDGSLSGGKIGAMELSDRFRWLSACRSTIIQSSKTHPGLTDDPEKTLEELFEDYVL
;
A
#
# COMPACT_ATOMS: atom_id res chain seq x y z
N MET A 1 20.16 16.55 -4.27
CA MET A 1 18.79 16.07 -4.03
C MET A 1 18.63 15.82 -2.55
N GLN A 2 17.61 16.39 -1.90
CA GLN A 2 17.27 16.01 -0.52
C GLN A 2 16.35 14.79 -0.58
N ALA A 3 16.55 13.81 0.28
CA ALA A 3 15.66 12.66 0.38
C ALA A 3 14.30 13.13 0.91
N GLN A 4 13.27 13.09 0.06
CA GLN A 4 11.90 13.35 0.50
C GLN A 4 11.43 12.22 1.40
N LYS A 5 10.91 12.57 2.58
CA LYS A 5 10.29 11.62 3.51
C LYS A 5 8.89 11.29 3.00
N TYR A 6 8.78 10.26 2.16
CA TYR A 6 7.52 9.85 1.56
C TYR A 6 7.31 8.34 1.65
N VAL A 7 6.10 7.94 2.02
CA VAL A 7 5.58 6.59 1.83
C VAL A 7 4.10 6.73 1.50
N GLY A 8 3.68 6.09 0.41
CA GLY A 8 2.32 6.20 -0.11
C GLY A 8 1.83 4.84 -0.59
N ILE A 9 0.51 4.72 -0.70
CA ILE A 9 -0.15 3.56 -1.27
C ILE A 9 -1.35 4.04 -2.09
N LYS A 10 -1.52 3.43 -3.26
CA LYS A 10 -2.72 3.47 -4.07
C LYS A 10 -3.15 2.04 -4.36
N TYR A 11 -4.45 1.82 -4.44
CA TYR A 11 -5.03 0.50 -4.73
C TYR A 11 -6.36 0.68 -5.46
N HIS A 12 -6.70 -0.32 -6.27
CA HIS A 12 -8.00 -0.47 -6.90
C HIS A 12 -8.45 -1.91 -6.69
N ILE A 13 -9.73 -2.10 -6.35
CA ILE A 13 -10.33 -3.43 -6.28
C ILE A 13 -11.36 -3.54 -7.39
N ASP A 14 -11.06 -4.38 -8.37
CA ASP A 14 -11.97 -4.72 -9.46
C ASP A 14 -12.96 -5.78 -8.96
N LEU A 15 -14.19 -5.34 -8.66
CA LEU A 15 -15.23 -6.19 -8.08
C LEU A 15 -15.67 -7.30 -9.04
N ASP A 16 -15.68 -7.02 -10.34
CA ASP A 16 -16.13 -7.98 -11.34
C ASP A 16 -15.09 -9.08 -11.49
N LYS A 17 -13.79 -8.72 -11.55
CA LYS A 17 -12.70 -9.71 -11.50
C LYS A 17 -12.73 -10.51 -10.21
N LEU A 18 -12.88 -9.87 -9.06
CA LEU A 18 -12.91 -10.56 -7.76
C LEU A 18 -14.04 -11.60 -7.70
N LYS A 19 -15.26 -11.20 -8.07
CA LYS A 19 -16.43 -12.08 -8.11
C LYS A 19 -16.33 -13.19 -9.15
N ALA A 20 -15.57 -12.97 -10.23
CA ALA A 20 -15.31 -14.02 -11.21
C ALA A 20 -14.44 -15.16 -10.64
N PHE A 21 -13.55 -14.86 -9.67
CA PHE A 21 -12.74 -15.88 -8.99
C PHE A 21 -13.45 -16.50 -7.78
N ASP A 22 -14.12 -15.69 -6.99
CA ASP A 22 -14.87 -16.11 -5.81
C ASP A 22 -16.16 -15.27 -5.69
N PRO A 23 -17.32 -15.81 -6.09
CA PRO A 23 -18.60 -15.09 -6.03
C PRO A 23 -19.02 -14.66 -4.62
N ASP A 24 -18.54 -15.36 -3.59
CA ASP A 24 -18.86 -15.11 -2.19
C ASP A 24 -17.79 -14.25 -1.48
N ALA A 25 -16.79 -13.75 -2.23
CA ALA A 25 -15.71 -12.93 -1.69
C ALA A 25 -16.26 -11.69 -0.95
N ASN A 26 -15.87 -11.56 0.32
CA ASN A 26 -16.26 -10.42 1.13
C ASN A 26 -15.36 -9.21 0.86
N ILE A 27 -15.81 -8.34 -0.04
CA ILE A 27 -15.10 -7.11 -0.42
C ILE A 27 -14.70 -6.24 0.77
N THR A 28 -15.55 -6.16 1.79
CA THR A 28 -15.33 -5.30 2.97
C THR A 28 -14.05 -5.69 3.69
N VAL A 29 -13.73 -6.98 3.75
CA VAL A 29 -12.48 -7.46 4.37
C VAL A 29 -11.27 -6.90 3.63
N PHE A 30 -11.26 -6.98 2.30
CA PHE A 30 -10.16 -6.46 1.49
C PHE A 30 -10.01 -4.94 1.63
N GLU A 31 -11.12 -4.21 1.60
CA GLU A 31 -11.12 -2.76 1.82
C GLU A 31 -10.56 -2.38 3.19
N ASP A 32 -10.98 -3.06 4.26
CA ASP A 32 -10.54 -2.76 5.62
C ASP A 32 -9.04 -3.01 5.79
N TYR A 33 -8.51 -4.08 5.19
CA TYR A 33 -7.07 -4.33 5.16
C TYR A 33 -6.30 -3.24 4.41
N LEU A 34 -6.78 -2.82 3.24
CA LEU A 34 -6.12 -1.79 2.44
C LEU A 34 -6.23 -0.39 3.07
N LYS A 35 -7.35 -0.08 3.74
CA LYS A 35 -7.51 1.12 4.57
C LYS A 35 -6.50 1.13 5.73
N ALA A 36 -6.30 -0.01 6.40
CA ALA A 36 -5.28 -0.12 7.45
C ALA A 36 -3.86 0.14 6.91
N TRP A 37 -3.53 -0.35 5.71
CA TRP A 37 -2.26 -0.05 5.06
C TRP A 37 -2.10 1.44 4.74
N LYS A 38 -3.16 2.10 4.26
CA LYS A 38 -3.17 3.54 4.02
C LYS A 38 -2.88 4.33 5.31
N LEU A 39 -3.51 3.96 6.42
CA LEU A 39 -3.25 4.57 7.73
C LEU A 39 -1.79 4.40 8.20
N VAL A 40 -1.16 3.26 7.89
CA VAL A 40 0.27 3.03 8.17
C VAL A 40 1.15 3.94 7.31
N CYS A 41 0.84 4.11 6.03
CA CYS A 41 1.57 5.06 5.17
C CYS A 41 1.46 6.50 5.71
N ASP A 42 0.25 6.92 6.06
CA ASP A 42 -0.05 8.27 6.56
C ASP A 42 0.60 8.57 7.92
N GLY A 43 1.10 7.55 8.63
CA GLY A 43 1.72 7.70 9.94
C GLY A 43 0.73 8.13 11.02
N SER A 44 -0.56 7.83 10.84
CA SER A 44 -1.62 8.23 11.77
C SER A 44 -1.59 7.36 13.04
N LEU A 45 -1.96 7.95 14.19
CA LEU A 45 -2.24 7.20 15.43
C LEU A 45 -3.33 6.14 15.22
N SER A 46 -4.24 6.36 14.26
CA SER A 46 -5.26 5.39 13.84
C SER A 46 -4.66 4.16 13.16
N GLY A 47 -3.41 4.21 12.67
CA GLY A 47 -2.65 3.07 12.18
C GLY A 47 -2.02 2.21 13.29
N GLY A 48 -2.38 2.47 14.56
CA GLY A 48 -1.90 1.75 15.73
C GLY A 48 -0.41 1.95 15.98
N LYS A 49 0.22 0.97 16.65
CA LYS A 49 1.65 1.03 17.01
C LYS A 49 2.57 1.18 15.80
N ILE A 50 2.16 0.67 14.64
CA ILE A 50 2.95 0.72 13.40
C ILE A 50 2.87 2.11 12.79
N GLY A 51 1.68 2.72 12.75
CA GLY A 51 1.51 4.11 12.27
C GLY A 51 2.37 5.11 13.06
N ALA A 52 2.61 4.86 14.35
CA ALA A 52 3.46 5.68 15.21
C ALA A 52 4.98 5.47 15.02
N MET A 53 5.42 4.51 14.20
CA MET A 53 6.85 4.27 13.95
C MET A 53 7.45 5.32 13.00
N GLU A 54 8.77 5.45 13.01
CA GLU A 54 9.51 6.22 12.00
C GLU A 54 9.26 5.69 10.58
N LEU A 55 9.32 6.57 9.59
CA LEU A 55 8.94 6.25 8.20
C LEU A 55 9.67 5.02 7.64
N SER A 56 10.97 4.88 7.92
CA SER A 56 11.77 3.72 7.47
C SER A 56 11.29 2.40 8.07
N ASP A 57 10.85 2.40 9.33
CA ASP A 57 10.30 1.21 9.98
C ASP A 57 8.91 0.87 9.46
N ARG A 58 8.07 1.88 9.18
CA ARG A 58 6.78 1.66 8.51
C ARG A 58 6.97 1.03 7.13
N PHE A 59 7.89 1.56 6.33
CA PHE A 59 8.22 1.00 5.03
C PHE A 59 8.75 -0.44 5.12
N ARG A 60 9.65 -0.71 6.08
CA ARG A 60 10.17 -2.07 6.32
C ARG A 60 9.07 -3.04 6.79
N TRP A 61 8.10 -2.55 7.55
CA TRP A 61 6.95 -3.34 7.96
C TRP A 61 6.02 -3.66 6.77
N LEU A 62 5.68 -2.65 5.95
CA LEU A 62 4.84 -2.81 4.75
C LEU A 62 5.46 -3.74 3.70
N SER A 63 6.78 -3.67 3.49
CA SER A 63 7.50 -4.50 2.53
C SER A 63 7.83 -5.92 3.02
N ALA A 64 7.52 -6.25 4.28
CA ALA A 64 7.83 -7.56 4.82
C ALA A 64 6.84 -8.63 4.29
N CYS A 65 7.36 -9.69 3.66
CA CYS A 65 6.56 -10.86 3.25
C CYS A 65 6.11 -11.69 4.47
N ARG A 66 5.12 -11.20 5.23
CA ARG A 66 4.64 -11.85 6.46
C ARG A 66 3.13 -12.06 6.51
N SER A 67 2.37 -11.39 5.66
CA SER A 67 0.91 -11.50 5.63
C SER A 67 0.47 -12.63 4.71
N THR A 68 -0.52 -13.39 5.17
CA THR A 68 -1.21 -14.44 4.38
C THR A 68 -2.39 -13.89 3.59
N ILE A 69 -2.68 -12.58 3.72
CA ILE A 69 -3.82 -11.91 3.08
C ILE A 69 -3.33 -10.99 1.97
N ILE A 70 -2.37 -10.11 2.26
CA ILE A 70 -1.75 -9.21 1.29
C ILE A 70 -0.26 -9.56 1.20
N GLN A 71 0.17 -10.11 0.08
CA GLN A 71 1.57 -10.43 -0.14
C GLN A 71 2.28 -9.32 -0.91
N SER A 72 3.26 -8.70 -0.27
CA SER A 72 4.15 -7.71 -0.91
C SER A 72 5.10 -8.42 -1.88
N SER A 73 5.28 -7.81 -3.06
CA SER A 73 6.34 -8.19 -4.00
C SER A 73 7.72 -7.73 -3.49
N LYS A 74 8.78 -8.07 -4.23
CA LYS A 74 10.13 -7.59 -3.91
C LYS A 74 10.20 -6.08 -4.04
N THR A 75 10.97 -5.44 -3.17
CA THR A 75 11.24 -4.00 -3.27
C THR A 75 12.08 -3.72 -4.52
N HIS A 76 11.61 -2.79 -5.36
CA HIS A 76 12.32 -2.31 -6.53
C HIS A 76 12.83 -0.87 -6.25
N PRO A 77 14.15 -0.62 -6.31
CA PRO A 77 14.70 0.71 -6.08
C PRO A 77 14.57 1.60 -7.33
N GLY A 78 14.52 2.91 -7.13
CA GLY A 78 14.47 3.92 -8.18
C GLY A 78 14.81 5.31 -7.64
N LEU A 79 14.93 6.28 -8.54
CA LEU A 79 15.13 7.70 -8.21
C LEU A 79 13.96 8.51 -8.75
N THR A 80 13.46 9.45 -7.97
CA THR A 80 12.41 10.39 -8.37
C THR A 80 12.60 11.70 -7.61
N ASP A 81 12.26 12.81 -8.27
CA ASP A 81 12.19 14.14 -7.66
C ASP A 81 10.80 14.45 -7.11
N ASP A 82 9.77 13.69 -7.50
CA ASP A 82 8.38 13.84 -7.04
C ASP A 82 7.76 12.45 -6.80
N PRO A 83 7.84 11.94 -5.55
CA PRO A 83 7.38 10.59 -5.24
C PRO A 83 5.86 10.45 -5.29
N GLU A 84 5.09 11.53 -5.11
CA GLU A 84 3.63 11.48 -5.19
C GLU A 84 3.17 11.37 -6.65
N LYS A 85 3.76 12.17 -7.55
CA LYS A 85 3.51 12.06 -8.99
C LYS A 85 3.93 10.69 -9.53
N THR A 86 5.11 10.20 -9.15
CA THR A 86 5.55 8.86 -9.57
C THR A 86 4.62 7.76 -9.05
N LEU A 87 4.07 7.89 -7.83
CA LEU A 87 3.08 6.92 -7.33
C LEU A 87 1.80 6.93 -8.17
N GLU A 88 1.32 8.10 -8.60
CA GLU A 88 0.16 8.22 -9.50
C GLU A 88 0.45 7.53 -10.85
N GLU A 89 1.55 7.89 -11.50
CA GLU A 89 1.92 7.34 -12.81
C GLU A 89 2.05 5.80 -12.77
N LEU A 90 2.73 5.25 -11.75
CA LEU A 90 2.85 3.81 -11.58
C LEU A 90 1.50 3.12 -11.31
N PHE A 91 0.58 3.80 -10.62
CA PHE A 91 -0.74 3.26 -10.36
C PHE A 91 -1.60 3.22 -11.63
N GLU A 92 -1.56 4.29 -12.43
CA GLU A 92 -2.24 4.37 -13.72
C GLU A 92 -1.69 3.33 -14.72
N ASP A 93 -0.36 3.16 -14.81
CA ASP A 93 0.26 2.27 -15.79
C ASP A 93 0.11 0.78 -15.47
N TYR A 94 0.10 0.41 -14.18
CA TYR A 94 0.23 -0.99 -13.75
C TYR A 94 -0.96 -1.56 -12.98
N VAL A 95 -1.95 -0.74 -12.58
CA VAL A 95 -3.07 -1.19 -11.73
C VAL A 95 -4.45 -0.89 -12.33
N LEU A 96 -4.67 0.32 -12.86
CA LEU A 96 -5.94 0.71 -13.49
C LEU A 96 -6.09 0.07 -14.89
#